data_AF-A0A4S0QC54-F1
#
_entry.id   AF-A0A4S0QC54-F1
#
_cell.length_a   1.000
_cell.length_b   1.000
_cell.length_c   1.000
_cell.angle_alpha   90.00
_cell.angle_beta   90.00
_cell.angle_gamma   90.00
#
_symmetry.space_group_name_H-M   'P 1'
#
loop_
_entity.id
_entity.type
_entity.pdbx_description
1 polymer ?
#
loop_
_entity_poly.entity_id
_entity_poly.type
_entity_poly.pdbx_seq_one_letter_code
_entity_poly.pdbx_strand_id
1 'polypeptide(L)'
;VVGLPIEEQIDITASGLAAVADIAAQRNLVIYHEALSWTPLNTLDRQLRTIRKAARDNIRLVVDFWHCYTSGDGPEQISRLDKDLIYGVHICDSLPFAGGVP
;
A
#
# COMPACT_ATOMS: atom_id res chain seq x y z
N VAL A 1 3.01 -11.42 6.83
CA VAL A 1 2.74 -12.23 8.05
C VAL A 1 3.31 -11.49 9.24
N VAL A 2 2.48 -11.19 10.26
CA VAL A 2 2.92 -10.41 11.42
C VAL A 2 3.99 -11.16 12.20
N GLY A 3 5.01 -10.45 12.68
CA GLY A 3 6.08 -11.01 13.52
C GLY A 3 7.33 -11.48 12.77
N LEU A 4 7.30 -11.51 11.44
CA LEU A 4 8.50 -11.81 10.62
C LEU A 4 9.33 -10.54 10.33
N PRO A 5 10.61 -10.67 9.94
CA PRO A 5 11.40 -9.56 9.42
C PRO A 5 10.69 -8.82 8.29
N ILE A 6 10.86 -7.50 8.21
CA ILE A 6 10.11 -6.65 7.28
C ILE A 6 10.26 -7.08 5.81
N GLU A 7 11.46 -7.49 5.40
CA GLU A 7 11.70 -7.98 4.04
C GLU A 7 10.95 -9.27 3.77
N GLU A 8 10.91 -10.21 4.71
CA GLU A 8 10.14 -11.45 4.56
C GLU A 8 8.63 -11.16 4.48
N GLN A 9 8.15 -10.15 5.22
CA GLN A 9 6.77 -9.70 5.11
C GLN A 9 6.46 -9.10 3.73
N ILE A 10 7.38 -8.31 3.18
CA ILE A 10 7.27 -7.75 1.82
C ILE A 10 7.23 -8.89 0.81
N ASP A 11 8.09 -9.89 0.94
CA ASP A 11 8.21 -11.02 0.01
C ASP A 11 6.94 -11.85 -0.06
N ILE A 12 6.41 -12.22 1.12
CA ILE A 12 5.18 -13.00 1.21
C ILE A 12 4.00 -12.17 0.69
N THR A 13 3.89 -10.91 1.07
CA THR A 13 2.79 -10.04 0.62
C THR A 13 2.85 -9.79 -0.88
N ALA A 14 4.04 -9.56 -1.44
CA ALA A 14 4.24 -9.36 -2.87
C ALA A 14 3.87 -10.61 -3.68
N SER A 15 4.24 -11.80 -3.20
CA SER A 15 3.85 -13.08 -3.82
C SER A 15 2.32 -13.27 -3.83
N GLY A 16 1.66 -13.02 -2.70
CA GLY A 16 0.20 -13.08 -2.62
C GLY A 16 -0.48 -12.03 -3.51
N LEU A 17 0.05 -10.82 -3.53
CA LEU A 17 -0.46 -9.73 -4.37
C LEU A 17 -0.33 -10.07 -5.86
N ALA A 18 0.79 -10.66 -6.28
CA ALA A 18 0.99 -11.13 -7.66
C ALA A 18 -0.02 -12.21 -8.04
N ALA A 19 -0.27 -13.19 -7.15
CA ALA A 19 -1.27 -14.23 -7.40
C ALA A 19 -2.69 -13.66 -7.55
N VAL A 20 -3.07 -12.70 -6.69
CA VAL A 20 -4.36 -12.02 -6.78
C VAL A 20 -4.46 -11.20 -8.07
N ALA A 21 -3.40 -10.49 -8.44
CA ALA A 21 -3.32 -9.71 -9.67
C ALA A 21 -3.45 -10.60 -10.92
N ASP A 22 -2.84 -11.79 -10.94
CA ASP A 22 -2.97 -12.76 -12.03
C ASP A 22 -4.42 -13.26 -12.19
N ILE A 23 -5.13 -13.50 -11.08
CA ILE A 23 -6.56 -13.88 -11.10
C ILE A 23 -7.45 -12.73 -11.58
N ALA A 24 -7.14 -11.50 -11.17
CA ALA A 24 -7.86 -10.30 -11.57
C ALA A 24 -7.68 -10.00 -13.07
N ALA A 25 -6.46 -10.19 -13.60
CA ALA A 25 -6.15 -9.98 -15.00
C ALA A 25 -7.01 -10.86 -15.94
N GLN A 26 -7.33 -12.09 -15.53
CA GLN A 26 -8.24 -12.99 -16.28
C GLN A 26 -9.66 -12.41 -16.46
N ARG A 27 -10.02 -11.40 -15.66
CA ARG A 27 -11.32 -10.72 -15.66
C ARG A 27 -11.22 -9.25 -16.09
N ASN A 28 -10.08 -8.83 -16.63
CA ASN A 28 -9.78 -7.44 -16.97
C ASN A 28 -9.95 -6.47 -15.78
N LEU A 29 -9.60 -6.94 -14.57
CA LEU A 29 -9.66 -6.14 -13.34
C LEU A 29 -8.27 -5.62 -12.94
N VAL A 30 -8.29 -4.45 -12.30
CA VAL A 30 -7.13 -3.82 -11.67
C VAL A 30 -7.20 -4.06 -10.16
N ILE A 31 -6.05 -4.23 -9.53
CA ILE A 31 -5.90 -4.28 -8.07
C ILE A 31 -5.54 -2.90 -7.55
N TYR A 32 -6.33 -2.41 -6.60
CA TYR A 32 -6.04 -1.20 -5.84
C TYR A 32 -5.41 -1.61 -4.51
N HIS A 33 -4.12 -1.37 -4.37
CA HIS A 33 -3.38 -1.65 -3.14
C HIS A 33 -3.40 -0.41 -2.24
N GLU A 34 -3.87 -0.58 -1.01
CA GLU A 34 -4.01 0.48 -0.02
C GLU A 34 -3.19 0.14 1.24
N ALA A 35 -2.49 1.14 1.77
CA ALA A 35 -1.82 1.04 3.05
C ALA A 35 -2.82 1.13 4.18
N LEU A 36 -2.77 0.18 5.10
CA LEU A 36 -3.62 0.19 6.29
C LEU A 36 -2.73 0.42 7.51
N SER A 37 -3.03 1.47 8.27
CA SER A 37 -2.19 1.96 9.39
C SER A 37 -1.82 0.91 10.41
N TRP A 38 -2.73 -0.03 10.66
CA TRP A 38 -2.57 -1.10 11.65
C TRP A 38 -1.77 -2.31 11.12
N THR A 39 -1.30 -2.26 9.87
CA THR A 39 -0.50 -3.35 9.28
C THR A 39 0.99 -3.03 9.33
N PRO A 40 1.88 -4.03 9.32
CA PRO A 40 3.31 -3.77 9.28
C PRO A 40 3.81 -3.11 7.98
N LEU A 41 3.06 -3.17 6.88
CA LEU A 41 3.42 -2.59 5.58
C LEU A 41 2.64 -1.30 5.30
N ASN A 42 2.51 -0.47 6.34
CA ASN A 42 1.66 0.71 6.38
C ASN A 42 2.28 2.01 5.82
N THR A 43 3.57 2.02 5.47
CA THR A 43 4.19 3.21 4.85
C THR A 43 4.20 3.12 3.33
N LEU A 44 4.17 4.28 2.65
CA LEU A 44 4.29 4.41 1.20
C LEU A 44 5.56 3.73 0.67
N ASP A 45 6.69 3.84 1.38
CA ASP A 45 7.92 3.12 0.99
C ASP A 45 7.71 1.60 0.95
N ARG A 46 7.12 1.02 2.00
CA ARG A 46 6.89 -0.43 2.10
C ARG A 46 5.91 -0.89 1.02
N GLN A 47 4.84 -0.13 0.80
CA GLN A 47 3.87 -0.35 -0.28
C GLN A 47 4.54 -0.40 -1.65
N LEU A 48 5.35 0.61 -1.98
CA LEU A 48 6.04 0.69 -3.26
C LEU A 48 7.00 -0.48 -3.46
N ARG A 49 7.71 -0.90 -2.41
CA ARG A 49 8.58 -2.09 -2.46
C ARG A 49 7.77 -3.36 -2.71
N THR A 50 6.63 -3.53 -2.03
CA THR A 50 5.71 -4.66 -2.24
C THR A 50 5.16 -4.69 -3.66
N ILE A 51 4.65 -3.56 -4.18
CA ILE A 51 4.13 -3.46 -5.55
C ILE A 51 5.21 -3.77 -6.59
N ARG A 52 6.40 -3.16 -6.45
CA ARG A 52 7.53 -3.42 -7.36
C ARG A 52 7.93 -4.90 -7.36
N LYS A 53 7.95 -5.53 -6.18
CA LYS A 53 8.31 -6.95 -6.06
C LYS A 53 7.23 -7.89 -6.59
N ALA A 54 5.95 -7.52 -6.50
CA ALA A 54 4.85 -8.27 -7.09
C ALA A 54 4.93 -8.30 -8.63
N ALA A 55 5.50 -7.25 -9.23
CA ALA A 55 5.84 -7.18 -10.65
C ALA A 55 4.65 -7.54 -11.57
N ARG A 56 3.52 -6.85 -11.40
CA ARG A 56 2.34 -6.96 -12.27
C ARG A 56 1.81 -5.59 -12.67
N ASP A 57 1.50 -5.45 -13.96
CA ASP A 57 1.08 -4.18 -14.56
C ASP A 57 -0.35 -3.78 -14.24
N ASN A 58 -1.16 -4.65 -13.64
CA ASN A 58 -2.53 -4.35 -13.19
C ASN A 58 -2.62 -4.10 -11.68
N ILE A 59 -1.50 -3.85 -11.01
CA ILE A 59 -1.48 -3.35 -9.63
C ILE A 59 -1.30 -1.84 -9.64
N ARG A 60 -2.12 -1.14 -8.88
CA ARG A 60 -2.06 0.31 -8.68
C ARG A 60 -2.13 0.66 -7.20
N LEU A 61 -1.75 1.89 -6.87
CA LEU A 61 -1.76 2.43 -5.52
C LEU A 61 -3.00 3.29 -5.27
N VAL A 62 -3.60 3.15 -4.10
CA VAL A 62 -4.52 4.12 -3.52
C VAL A 62 -3.80 4.89 -2.42
N VAL A 63 -3.90 6.22 -2.48
CA VAL A 63 -3.37 7.10 -1.43
C VAL A 63 -4.52 7.50 -0.53
N ASP A 64 -4.57 6.93 0.67
CA ASP A 64 -5.49 7.34 1.73
C ASP A 64 -4.77 8.26 2.72
N PHE A 65 -5.33 9.46 2.92
CA PHE A 65 -4.69 10.50 3.72
C PHE A 65 -4.62 10.16 5.21
N TRP A 66 -5.64 9.50 5.74
CA TRP A 66 -5.66 9.09 7.14
C TRP A 66 -4.65 7.98 7.41
N HIS A 67 -4.53 7.02 6.49
CA HIS A 67 -3.53 5.97 6.58
C HIS A 67 -2.10 6.50 6.43
N CYS A 68 -1.86 7.47 5.54
CA CYS A 68 -0.57 8.17 5.45
C CYS A 68 -0.23 8.88 6.76
N TYR A 69 -1.15 9.71 7.28
CA TYR A 69 -0.96 10.49 8.51
C TYR A 69 -0.59 9.61 9.71
N THR A 70 -1.37 8.56 9.95
CA THR A 70 -1.18 7.67 11.10
C THR A 70 0.04 6.74 10.97
N SER A 71 0.57 6.58 9.76
CA SER A 71 1.80 5.81 9.47
C SER A 71 3.06 6.69 9.40
N GLY A 72 2.92 8.01 9.53
CA GLY A 72 4.01 8.98 9.49
C GLY A 72 4.43 9.42 8.08
N ASP A 73 3.65 9.09 7.05
CA ASP A 73 3.85 9.63 5.70
C ASP A 73 3.20 11.00 5.57
N GLY A 74 3.88 11.91 4.87
CA GLY A 74 3.45 13.29 4.66
C GLY A 74 3.40 13.69 3.19
N PRO A 75 3.04 14.95 2.92
CA PRO A 75 2.97 15.50 1.57
C PRO A 75 4.27 15.35 0.78
N GLU A 76 5.44 15.44 1.44
CA GLU A 76 6.74 15.29 0.81
C GLU A 76 6.94 13.90 0.20
N GLN A 77 6.53 12.83 0.90
CA GLN A 77 6.59 11.46 0.39
C GLN A 77 5.63 11.26 -0.78
N ILE A 78 4.40 11.78 -0.66
CA ILE A 78 3.38 11.69 -1.72
C ILE A 78 3.87 12.40 -3.00
N SER A 79 4.51 13.56 -2.86
CA SER A 79 5.02 14.36 -3.99
C SER A 79 6.06 13.63 -4.85
N ARG A 80 6.68 12.57 -4.33
CA ARG A 80 7.70 11.75 -5.01
C ARG A 80 7.13 10.50 -5.67
N LEU A 81 5.84 10.23 -5.52
CA LEU A 81 5.20 9.09 -6.14
C LEU A 81 5.18 9.24 -7.66
N ASP A 82 5.32 8.11 -8.35
CA ASP A 82 4.99 8.05 -9.77
C ASP A 82 3.47 8.24 -9.92
N LYS A 83 3.08 9.32 -10.59
CA LYS A 83 1.68 9.68 -10.78
C LYS A 83 0.90 8.59 -11.53
N ASP A 84 1.56 7.82 -12.39
CA ASP A 84 0.91 6.78 -13.20
C ASP A 84 0.58 5.53 -12.36
N LEU A 85 1.16 5.43 -11.17
CA LEU A 85 0.84 4.39 -10.20
C LEU A 85 -0.41 4.71 -9.37
N ILE A 86 -0.74 6.00 -9.20
CA ILE A 86 -1.88 6.44 -8.38
C ILE A 86 -3.18 6.23 -9.16
N TYR A 87 -4.06 5.39 -8.64
CA TYR A 87 -5.35 5.09 -9.27
C TYR A 87 -6.54 5.65 -8.49
N GLY A 88 -6.37 5.90 -7.18
CA GLY A 88 -7.40 6.47 -6.33
C GLY A 88 -6.80 7.28 -5.18
N VAL A 89 -7.60 8.21 -4.68
CA VAL A 89 -7.28 9.00 -3.49
C VAL A 89 -8.47 8.97 -2.56
N HIS A 90 -8.24 8.58 -1.31
CA HIS A 90 -9.22 8.73 -0.24
C HIS A 90 -8.87 9.97 0.57
N ILE A 91 -9.81 10.91 0.64
CA ILE A 91 -9.68 12.14 1.41
C ILE A 91 -10.52 11.99 2.67
N CYS A 92 -9.87 12.11 3.81
CA CYS A 92 -10.42 11.82 5.13
C CYS A 92 -9.68 12.69 6.17
N ASP A 93 -10.26 12.77 7.36
CA ASP A 93 -9.72 13.56 8.48
C ASP A 93 -9.98 12.84 9.81
N SER A 94 -9.25 13.19 10.86
CA SER A 94 -9.44 12.63 12.20
C SER A 94 -8.98 13.56 13.32
N LEU A 95 -9.36 13.20 14.55
CA LEU A 95 -8.68 13.72 15.74
C LEU A 95 -7.18 13.33 15.75
N PRO A 96 -6.34 14.00 16.57
CA PRO A 96 -4.94 13.63 16.71
C PRO A 96 -4.76 12.15 17.05
N PHE A 97 -3.89 11.48 16.31
CA PHE A 97 -3.60 10.07 16.51
C PHE A 97 -2.38 9.88 17.39
N ALA A 98 -2.56 9.28 18.56
CA ALA A 98 -1.50 9.02 19.53
C ALA A 98 -0.85 7.63 19.39
N GLY A 99 -1.28 6.82 18.41
CA GLY A 99 -0.83 5.45 18.18
C GLY A 99 -1.88 4.39 18.52
N GLY A 100 -1.59 3.13 18.17
CA GLY A 100 -2.48 1.97 18.40
C GLY A 100 -3.07 1.39 17.11
N VAL A 101 -3.92 0.38 17.27
CA VAL A 101 -4.84 -0.08 16.22
C VAL A 101 -6.14 0.71 16.43
N PRO A 102 -6.70 1.40 15.42
CA PRO A 102 -7.96 2.13 15.56
C PRO A 102 -9.13 1.22 15.98
#